data_AF-A0A969GCW7-F1
#
_entry.id   AF-A0A969GCW7-F1
#
_cell.length_a   1.000
_cell.length_b   1.000
_cell.length_c   1.000
_cell.angle_alpha   90.00
_cell.angle_beta   90.00
_cell.angle_gamma   90.00
#
_symmetry.space_group_name_H-M   'P 1'
#
loop_
_entity.id
_entity.type
_entity.pdbx_description
1 polymer ?
#
loop_
_entity_poly.entity_id
_entity_poly.type
_entity_poly.pdbx_seq_one_letter_code
_entity_poly.pdbx_strand_id
1 'polypeptide(L)'
;MYVGLSTRSNPHAIEQLNKLLGNYGYQTYGVDLTDCLHLKTAVTRVDDKTLLINKNWVDESHFTNFELIEVDASEPFGANCLPVRGSIIYAYAFPKTQEKLEQKGFKIKNVHLDELAKAEGAVTCCSLIIE
;
A
#
# COMPACT_ATOMS: atom_id res chain seq x y z
N MET A 1 -10.12 7.39 -4.26
CA MET A 1 -9.46 6.12 -4.62
C MET A 1 -8.20 6.43 -5.40
N TYR A 2 -7.08 5.82 -5.04
CA TYR A 2 -5.81 6.01 -5.73
C TYR A 2 -5.50 4.78 -6.57
N VAL A 3 -4.99 5.00 -7.79
CA VAL A 3 -4.63 3.95 -8.74
C VAL A 3 -3.24 4.25 -9.27
N GLY A 4 -2.33 3.30 -9.09
CA GLY A 4 -0.98 3.42 -9.63
C GLY A 4 -1.00 3.33 -11.16
N LEU A 5 -0.35 4.28 -11.83
CA LEU A 5 -0.13 4.25 -13.27
C LEU A 5 1.13 3.43 -13.55
N SER A 6 0.97 2.35 -14.30
CA SER A 6 2.05 1.43 -14.66
C SER A 6 1.72 0.71 -15.96
N THR A 7 2.55 -0.27 -16.34
CA THR A 7 2.26 -1.15 -17.49
C THR A 7 0.98 -1.98 -17.31
N ARG A 8 0.40 -2.02 -16.10
CA ARG A 8 -0.83 -2.77 -15.76
C ARG A 8 -2.07 -1.89 -15.63
N SER A 9 -1.92 -0.57 -15.51
CA SER A 9 -3.04 0.37 -15.37
C SER A 9 -2.66 1.71 -15.98
N ASN A 10 -3.43 2.16 -16.96
CA ASN A 10 -3.14 3.35 -17.76
C ASN A 10 -4.13 4.49 -17.46
N PRO A 11 -3.91 5.70 -18.01
CA PRO A 11 -4.82 6.84 -17.77
C PRO A 11 -6.28 6.55 -18.15
N HIS A 12 -6.54 5.72 -19.17
CA HIS A 12 -7.89 5.37 -19.57
C HIS A 12 -8.62 4.53 -18.49
N ALA A 13 -7.91 3.75 -17.68
CA ALA A 13 -8.48 3.07 -16.53
C ALA A 13 -9.01 4.07 -15.49
N ILE A 14 -8.35 5.21 -15.31
CA ILE A 14 -8.80 6.28 -14.40
C ILE A 14 -10.12 6.88 -14.87
N GLU A 15 -10.24 7.14 -16.17
CA GLU A 15 -11.48 7.64 -16.79
C GLU A 15 -12.64 6.66 -16.59
N GLN A 16 -12.39 5.37 -16.85
CA GLN A 16 -13.39 4.31 -16.67
C GLN A 16 -13.84 4.20 -15.21
N LEU A 17 -12.89 4.20 -14.26
CA LEU A 17 -13.18 4.11 -12.84
C LEU A 17 -13.94 5.35 -12.33
N ASN A 18 -13.58 6.55 -12.77
CA ASN A 18 -14.34 7.76 -12.44
C ASN A 18 -15.79 7.69 -12.97
N LYS A 19 -16.02 7.18 -14.18
CA LYS A 19 -17.37 7.01 -14.73
C LYS A 19 -18.19 5.98 -13.94
N LEU A 20 -17.58 4.86 -13.56
CA LEU A 20 -18.28 3.77 -12.86
C LEU A 20 -18.53 4.09 -11.39
N LEU A 21 -17.53 4.66 -10.71
CA LEU A 21 -17.55 4.87 -9.26
C LEU A 21 -18.05 6.26 -8.86
N GLY A 22 -18.07 7.22 -9.78
CA GLY A 22 -18.58 8.58 -9.52
C GLY A 22 -20.04 8.61 -9.08
N ASN A 23 -20.87 7.70 -9.61
CA ASN A 23 -22.27 7.55 -9.20
C ASN A 23 -22.45 7.10 -7.74
N TYR A 24 -21.38 6.56 -7.14
CA TYR A 24 -21.33 6.16 -5.73
C TYR A 24 -20.59 7.18 -4.85
N GLY A 25 -20.24 8.35 -5.40
CA GLY A 25 -19.56 9.43 -4.67
C GLY A 25 -18.03 9.28 -4.57
N TYR A 26 -17.43 8.31 -5.26
CA TYR A 26 -15.98 8.14 -5.27
C TYR A 26 -15.31 8.97 -6.37
N GLN A 27 -14.12 9.47 -6.07
CA GLN A 27 -13.20 10.06 -7.05
C GLN A 27 -11.97 9.16 -7.20
N THR A 28 -11.44 9.05 -8.42
CA THR A 28 -10.27 8.24 -8.75
C THR A 28 -9.12 9.13 -9.21
N TYR A 29 -7.95 8.92 -8.62
CA TYR A 29 -6.72 9.65 -8.89
C TYR A 29 -5.64 8.69 -9.40
N GLY A 30 -5.02 9.03 -10.53
CA GLY A 30 -3.82 8.35 -11.01
C GLY A 30 -2.60 8.80 -10.19
N VAL A 31 -1.71 7.87 -9.91
CA VAL A 31 -0.47 8.11 -9.16
C VAL A 31 0.69 7.51 -9.94
N ASP A 32 1.67 8.33 -10.31
CA ASP A 32 2.87 7.83 -10.98
C ASP A 32 3.73 6.99 -10.01
N LEU A 33 4.32 5.92 -10.55
CA LEU A 33 5.12 4.97 -9.79
C LEU A 33 6.56 4.94 -10.32
N THR A 34 7.50 4.76 -9.41
CA THR A 34 8.92 4.52 -9.69
C THR A 34 9.33 3.17 -9.11
N ASP A 35 10.10 2.38 -9.86
CA ASP A 35 10.71 1.10 -9.44
C ASP A 35 9.76 0.05 -8.82
N CYS A 36 8.44 0.19 -9.01
CA CYS A 36 7.45 -0.78 -8.59
C CYS A 36 6.29 -0.89 -9.58
N LEU A 37 5.61 -2.04 -9.60
CA LEU A 37 4.56 -2.34 -10.58
C LEU A 37 3.15 -1.97 -10.13
N HIS A 38 2.88 -2.13 -8.83
CA HIS A 38 1.57 -1.89 -8.22
C HIS A 38 1.69 -0.85 -7.11
N LEU A 39 0.72 0.05 -6.99
CA LEU A 39 0.71 1.10 -5.96
C LEU A 39 0.89 0.54 -4.54
N LYS A 40 0.26 -0.61 -4.24
CA LYS A 40 0.37 -1.28 -2.94
C LYS A 40 1.79 -1.78 -2.61
N THR A 41 2.70 -1.84 -3.58
CA THR A 41 4.11 -2.12 -3.33
C THR A 41 4.82 -0.93 -2.71
N ALA A 42 4.39 0.30 -3.04
CA ALA A 42 5.00 1.54 -2.56
C ALA A 42 4.20 2.21 -1.43
N VAL A 43 2.89 2.00 -1.36
CA VAL A 43 2.05 2.63 -0.33
C VAL A 43 0.84 1.77 0.03
N THR A 44 0.62 1.55 1.33
CA THR A 44 -0.61 0.95 1.84
C THR A 44 -1.19 1.75 2.98
N ARG A 45 -2.52 1.72 3.09
CA ARG A 45 -3.24 2.31 4.21
C ARG A 45 -3.07 1.42 5.44
N VAL A 46 -2.66 1.99 6.57
CA VAL A 46 -2.60 1.26 7.87
C VAL A 46 -3.87 1.50 8.71
N ASP A 47 -4.45 2.69 8.63
CA ASP A 47 -5.75 3.08 9.21
C ASP A 47 -6.38 4.23 8.39
N ASP A 48 -7.48 4.83 8.86
CA ASP A 48 -8.19 5.87 8.10
C ASP A 48 -7.39 7.18 7.87
N LYS A 49 -6.33 7.42 8.64
CA LYS A 49 -5.54 8.67 8.60
C LYS A 49 -4.08 8.45 8.24
N THR A 50 -3.61 7.22 8.22
CA THR A 50 -2.19 6.91 8.16
C THR A 50 -1.86 5.97 6.99
N LEU A 51 -0.77 6.27 6.28
CA LEU A 51 -0.21 5.45 5.23
C LEU A 51 1.20 4.97 5.59
N LEU A 52 1.52 3.71 5.28
CA LEU A 52 2.87 3.20 5.23
C LEU A 52 3.40 3.40 3.81
N ILE A 53 4.52 4.10 3.65
CA ILE A 53 4.98 4.60 2.34
C ILE A 53 6.47 4.38 2.10
N ASN A 54 6.82 4.05 0.85
CA ASN A 54 8.17 4.18 0.29
C ASN A 54 8.20 5.40 -0.66
N LYS A 55 8.75 6.51 -0.17
CA LYS A 55 8.81 7.79 -0.89
C LYS A 55 9.73 7.80 -2.10
N ASN A 56 10.63 6.81 -2.22
CA ASN A 56 11.46 6.68 -3.41
C ASN A 56 10.66 6.11 -4.60
N TRP A 57 9.51 5.48 -4.33
CA TRP A 57 8.70 4.78 -5.34
C TRP A 57 7.39 5.49 -5.66
N VAL A 58 7.02 6.49 -4.86
CA VAL A 58 5.81 7.29 -5.08
C VAL A 58 5.99 8.70 -4.49
N ASP A 59 5.48 9.72 -5.19
CA ASP A 59 5.48 11.10 -4.69
C ASP A 59 4.47 11.25 -3.54
N GLU A 60 4.97 11.66 -2.38
CA GLU A 60 4.16 11.87 -1.19
C GLU A 60 3.17 13.03 -1.31
N SER A 61 3.38 13.94 -2.28
CA SER A 61 2.50 15.08 -2.53
C SER A 61 1.05 14.66 -2.86
N HIS A 62 0.85 13.43 -3.35
CA HIS A 62 -0.47 12.84 -3.57
C HIS A 62 -1.25 12.53 -2.28
N PHE A 63 -0.56 12.49 -1.13
CA PHE A 63 -1.07 12.00 0.15
C PHE A 63 -1.00 13.03 1.28
N THR A 64 -1.02 14.33 0.95
CA THR A 64 -0.89 15.44 1.91
C THR A 64 -1.91 15.45 3.06
N ASN A 65 -3.03 14.74 2.90
CA ASN A 65 -4.07 14.61 3.93
C ASN A 65 -3.86 13.42 4.89
N PHE A 66 -2.75 12.68 4.76
CA PHE A 66 -2.44 11.51 5.56
C PHE A 66 -1.20 11.74 6.43
N GLU A 67 -1.18 11.09 7.60
CA GLU A 67 0.05 10.85 8.34
C GLU A 67 0.87 9.78 7.60
N LEU A 68 2.17 10.01 7.43
CA LEU A 68 3.04 9.09 6.70
C LEU A 68 4.01 8.40 7.65
N ILE A 69 4.02 7.08 7.60
CA ILE A 69 5.05 6.24 8.21
C ILE A 69 5.94 5.76 7.08
N GLU A 70 7.19 6.21 7.06
CA GLU A 70 8.14 5.78 6.04
C GLU A 70 8.68 4.40 6.37
N VAL A 71 8.77 3.53 5.35
CA VAL A 71 9.49 2.26 5.47
C VAL A 71 10.95 2.49 5.87
N ASP A 72 11.59 1.48 6.44
CA ASP A 72 13.05 1.56 6.63
C ASP A 72 13.76 1.57 5.26
N ALA A 73 14.78 2.40 5.10
CA ALA A 73 15.50 2.53 3.84
C ALA A 73 16.17 1.22 3.38
N SER A 74 16.48 0.32 4.32
CA SER A 74 17.00 -1.02 4.02
C SER A 74 15.93 -2.06 3.66
N GLU A 75 14.65 -1.70 3.73
CA GLU A 75 13.49 -2.57 3.52
C GLU A 75 12.49 -1.95 2.51
N PRO A 76 12.92 -1.66 1.26
CA PRO A 76 12.11 -0.87 0.32
C PRO A 76 10.77 -1.52 -0.05
N PHE A 77 10.65 -2.84 0.05
CA PHE A 77 9.41 -3.59 -0.16
C PHE A 77 8.49 -3.65 1.08
N GLY A 78 8.88 -3.01 2.18
CA GLY A 78 8.16 -3.03 3.45
C GLY A 78 6.82 -2.28 3.42
N ALA A 79 6.49 -1.56 2.36
CA ALA A 79 5.29 -0.72 2.34
C ALA A 79 3.99 -1.51 2.15
N ASN A 80 4.05 -2.83 1.92
CA ASN A 80 2.88 -3.67 1.76
C ASN A 80 2.42 -4.26 3.10
N CYS A 81 1.34 -3.73 3.68
CA CYS A 81 0.73 -4.27 4.88
C CYS A 81 -0.78 -4.46 4.69
N LEU A 82 -1.39 -5.34 5.49
CA LEU A 82 -2.82 -5.63 5.42
C LEU A 82 -3.48 -5.42 6.78
N PRO A 83 -4.08 -4.24 7.03
CA PRO A 83 -4.91 -4.04 8.20
C PRO A 83 -6.21 -4.84 8.11
N VAL A 84 -6.53 -5.57 9.16
CA VAL A 84 -7.76 -6.34 9.30
C VAL A 84 -8.12 -6.46 10.78
N ARG A 85 -9.35 -6.08 11.15
CA ARG A 85 -9.92 -6.23 12.50
C ARG A 85 -9.01 -5.76 13.64
N GLY A 86 -8.39 -4.59 13.48
CA GLY A 86 -7.56 -3.96 14.52
C GLY A 86 -6.16 -4.58 14.69
N SER A 87 -5.71 -5.40 13.73
CA SER A 87 -4.32 -5.84 13.61
C SER A 87 -3.84 -5.64 12.17
N ILE A 88 -2.52 -5.65 11.96
CA ILE A 88 -1.90 -5.58 10.64
C ILE A 88 -1.23 -6.93 10.37
N ILE A 89 -1.66 -7.63 9.33
CA ILE A 89 -0.93 -8.78 8.80
C ILE A 89 0.29 -8.25 8.05
N TYR A 90 1.48 -8.74 8.39
CA TYR A 90 2.73 -8.18 7.90
C TYR A 90 3.80 -9.24 7.66
N ALA A 91 4.69 -9.03 6.69
CA ALA A 91 5.73 -10.01 6.37
C ALA A 91 6.84 -10.02 7.44
N TYR A 92 7.37 -11.20 7.77
CA TYR A 92 8.55 -11.31 8.67
C TYR A 92 9.83 -10.65 8.12
N ALA A 93 9.90 -10.43 6.81
CA ALA A 93 11.10 -9.95 6.12
C ALA A 93 11.46 -8.48 6.39
N PHE A 94 10.59 -7.71 7.06
CA PHE A 94 10.74 -6.25 7.24
C PHE A 94 10.71 -5.82 8.73
N PRO A 95 11.61 -6.35 9.58
CA PRO A 95 11.58 -6.11 11.02
C PRO A 95 11.76 -4.65 11.43
N LYS A 96 12.53 -3.84 10.70
CA LYS A 96 12.75 -2.43 11.06
C LYS A 96 11.53 -1.57 10.73
N THR A 97 10.89 -1.84 9.62
CA THR A 97 9.62 -1.19 9.24
C THR A 97 8.51 -1.61 10.19
N GLN A 98 8.49 -2.88 10.60
CA GLN A 98 7.59 -3.37 11.64
C GLN A 98 7.77 -2.59 12.95
N GLU A 99 9.01 -2.39 13.41
CA GLU A 99 9.28 -1.65 14.64
C GLU A 99 8.68 -0.23 14.59
N LYS A 100 8.77 0.46 13.45
CA LYS A 100 8.14 1.79 13.26
C LYS A 100 6.61 1.73 13.42
N LEU A 101 5.96 0.68 12.91
CA LEU A 101 4.52 0.47 13.07
C LEU A 101 4.17 0.18 14.55
N GLU A 102 4.95 -0.66 15.22
CA GLU A 102 4.73 -1.00 16.64
C GLU A 102 4.94 0.20 17.57
N GLN A 103 5.94 1.05 17.30
CA GLN A 103 6.17 2.32 18.00
C GLN A 103 4.99 3.29 17.87
N LYS A 104 4.21 3.18 16.79
CA LYS A 104 2.95 3.92 16.57
C LYS A 104 1.73 3.25 17.20
N GLY A 105 1.91 2.11 17.88
CA GLY A 105 0.87 1.40 18.61
C GLY A 105 0.08 0.38 17.79
N PHE A 106 0.50 0.10 16.54
CA PHE A 106 -0.17 -0.90 15.71
C PHE A 106 0.15 -2.32 16.19
N LYS A 107 -0.86 -3.20 16.21
CA LYS A 107 -0.71 -4.61 16.55
C LYS A 107 -0.35 -5.41 15.32
N ILE A 108 0.83 -6.03 15.31
CA ILE A 108 1.33 -6.77 14.15
C ILE A 108 1.08 -8.27 14.30
N LYS A 109 0.70 -8.91 13.20
CA LYS A 109 0.56 -10.36 13.05
C LYS A 109 1.42 -10.80 11.89
N ASN A 110 2.58 -11.35 12.20
CA ASN A 110 3.53 -11.72 11.17
C ASN A 110 3.14 -13.00 10.44
N VAL A 111 3.50 -13.05 9.15
CA VAL A 111 3.36 -14.21 8.29
C VAL A 111 4.62 -14.41 7.45
N HIS A 112 4.98 -15.67 7.22
CA HIS A 112 6.03 -16.03 6.27
C HIS A 112 5.47 -15.92 4.85
N LEU A 113 6.15 -15.16 4.00
CA LEU A 113 5.74 -14.89 2.62
C LEU A 113 6.89 -15.08 1.63
N ASP A 114 7.97 -15.72 2.05
CA ASP A 114 9.24 -15.79 1.32
C ASP A 114 9.07 -16.42 -0.08
N GLU A 115 8.20 -17.41 -0.21
CA GLU A 115 7.90 -18.04 -1.51
C GLU A 115 7.05 -17.15 -2.43
N LEU A 116 6.10 -16.39 -1.87
CA LEU A 116 5.30 -15.45 -2.65
C LEU A 116 6.12 -14.22 -3.06
N ALA A 117 7.07 -13.80 -2.21
CA ALA A 117 7.97 -12.70 -2.49
C ALA A 117 8.83 -12.95 -3.75
N LYS A 118 9.18 -14.21 -4.05
CA LYS A 118 9.87 -14.59 -5.31
C LYS A 118 9.07 -14.24 -6.57
N ALA A 119 7.76 -14.12 -6.45
CA ALA A 119 6.84 -13.72 -7.50
C ALA A 119 6.28 -12.29 -7.30
N GLU A 120 6.97 -11.46 -6.51
CA GLU A 120 6.54 -10.10 -6.12
C GLU A 120 5.16 -10.07 -5.41
N GLY A 121 4.77 -11.19 -4.80
CA GLY A 121 3.57 -11.32 -3.99
C GLY A 121 3.77 -10.84 -2.56
N ALA A 122 2.74 -10.22 -1.98
CA ALA A 122 2.72 -9.72 -0.61
C ALA A 122 1.34 -9.94 0.05
N VAL A 123 1.18 -9.57 1.33
CA VAL A 123 -0.04 -9.82 2.13
C VAL A 123 -1.32 -9.32 1.45
N THR A 124 -1.25 -8.18 0.77
CA THR A 124 -2.42 -7.58 0.08
C THR A 124 -2.70 -8.19 -1.29
N CYS A 125 -1.82 -9.04 -1.84
CA CYS A 125 -1.98 -9.68 -3.15
C CYS A 125 -2.81 -10.96 -3.06
N CYS A 126 -2.82 -11.61 -1.89
CA CYS A 126 -3.45 -12.91 -1.67
C CYS A 126 -4.84 -12.83 -1.03
N SER A 127 -5.44 -11.65 -0.98
CA SER A 127 -6.70 -11.41 -0.29
C SER A 127 -7.58 -10.38 -1.00
N LEU A 128 -8.89 -10.60 -0.90
CA LEU A 128 -9.92 -9.60 -1.12
C LEU A 128 -10.64 -9.40 0.21
N ILE A 129 -10.65 -8.18 0.72
CA ILE A 129 -11.31 -7.84 1.97
C ILE A 129 -12.72 -7.39 1.65
N ILE A 130 -13.70 -8.10 2.19
CA ILE A 130 -15.12 -7.78 2.09
C ILE A 130 -15.60 -7.66 3.54
N GLU A 131 -16.04 -6.46 3.92
CA GLU A 131 -16.59 -6.14 5.24
C GLU A 131 -17.97 -5.50 5.10
#